data_AF-A0A7J8LAJ6-F1
#
_entry.id   AF-A0A7J8LAJ6-F1
#
_cell.length_a   1.000
_cell.length_b   1.000
_cell.length_c   1.000
_cell.angle_alpha   90.00
_cell.angle_beta   90.00
_cell.angle_gamma   90.00
#
_symmetry.space_group_name_H-M   'P 1'
#
loop_
_entity.id
_entity.type
_entity.pdbx_description
1 polymer ?
#
loop_
_entity_poly.entity_id
_entity_poly.type
_entity_poly.pdbx_seq_one_letter_code
_entity_poly.pdbx_strand_id
1 'polypeptide(L)'
;DKRFRKVEVEYDNALLVELLLSGGGASSSLVKLRLLHQVLRRKWEIRIRDIPRTLNGVADHMTKCADTSSSLIRLFRSPPASVMNLLGRDHNIFI
;
A
#
# COMPACT_ATOMS: atom_id res chain seq x y z
N ASP A 1 -13.11 -17.77 -12.71
CA ASP A 1 -11.95 -16.87 -12.53
C ASP A 1 -12.33 -15.42 -12.25
N LYS A 2 -12.51 -15.05 -10.97
CA LYS A 2 -12.60 -13.64 -10.56
C LYS A 2 -11.18 -13.10 -10.39
N ARG A 3 -10.57 -12.60 -11.47
CA ARG A 3 -9.23 -11.97 -11.42
C ARG A 3 -9.39 -10.48 -11.16
N PHE A 4 -8.80 -9.97 -10.09
CA PHE A 4 -8.66 -8.53 -9.90
C PHE A 4 -7.78 -7.98 -11.03
N ARG A 5 -8.33 -7.05 -11.81
CA ARG A 5 -7.61 -6.37 -12.91
C ARG A 5 -7.46 -4.88 -12.67
N LYS A 6 -8.03 -4.36 -11.59
CA LYS A 6 -7.95 -2.96 -11.19
C LYS A 6 -7.48 -2.90 -9.76
N VAL A 7 -6.47 -2.10 -9.50
CA VAL A 7 -5.89 -1.91 -8.16
C VAL A 7 -5.64 -0.43 -7.97
N GLU A 8 -6.15 0.13 -6.88
CA GLU A 8 -5.77 1.46 -6.41
C GLU A 8 -4.79 1.30 -5.24
N VAL A 9 -3.69 2.05 -5.28
CA VAL A 9 -2.67 2.01 -4.25
C VAL A 9 -2.45 3.42 -3.74
N GLU A 10 -2.70 3.60 -2.44
CA GLU A 10 -2.53 4.86 -1.74
C GLU A 10 -1.20 4.87 -0.99
N TYR A 11 -0.49 5.99 -1.07
CA TYR A 11 0.79 6.21 -0.38
C TYR A 11 0.76 7.58 0.30
N ASP A 12 1.47 7.71 1.43
CA ASP A 12 1.70 8.98 2.12
C ASP A 12 3.11 9.55 1.87
N ASN A 13 3.78 9.05 0.83
CA ASN A 13 5.11 9.49 0.40
C ASN A 13 5.02 10.06 -1.01
N ALA A 14 4.81 11.37 -1.10
CA ALA A 14 4.67 12.10 -2.35
C ALA A 14 5.85 11.89 -3.31
N LEU A 15 7.09 11.84 -2.79
CA LEU A 15 8.28 11.61 -3.61
C LEU A 15 8.26 10.22 -4.26
N LEU A 16 7.82 9.18 -3.53
CA LEU A 16 7.67 7.84 -4.09
C LEU A 16 6.59 7.83 -5.17
N VAL A 17 5.43 8.46 -4.93
CA VAL A 17 4.36 8.57 -5.92
C VAL A 17 4.85 9.24 -7.19
N GLU A 18 5.57 10.36 -7.08
CA GLU A 18 6.16 11.08 -8.21
C GLU A 18 7.15 10.20 -8.99
N LEU A 19 8.04 9.48 -8.31
CA LEU A 19 9.00 8.56 -8.94
C LEU A 19 8.34 7.37 -9.65
N LEU A 20 7.19 6.92 -9.15
CA LEU A 20 6.40 5.86 -9.78
C LEU A 20 5.65 6.37 -11.01
N LEU A 21 5.04 7.56 -10.93
CA LEU A 21 4.25 8.14 -12.02
C LEU A 21 5.12 8.69 -13.17
N SER A 22 6.27 9.30 -12.85
CA SER A 22 7.18 9.89 -13.84
C SER A 22 7.98 8.87 -14.66
N GLY A 23 7.95 7.58 -14.31
CA GLY A 23 8.79 6.57 -14.96
C GLY A 23 10.24 6.53 -14.45
N GLY A 24 10.64 7.45 -13.56
CA GLY A 24 12.03 7.60 -13.09
C GLY A 24 12.59 6.38 -12.34
N GLY A 25 11.73 5.52 -11.80
CA GLY A 25 12.17 4.29 -11.12
C GLY A 25 12.62 3.15 -12.05
N ALA A 26 12.35 3.22 -13.37
CA ALA A 26 12.72 2.17 -14.32
C ALA A 26 14.24 2.06 -14.56
N SER A 27 14.97 3.18 -14.45
CA SER A 27 16.43 3.26 -14.56
C SER A 27 17.13 3.45 -13.21
N SER A 28 16.38 3.42 -12.10
CA SER A 28 16.95 3.61 -10.77
C SER A 28 17.95 2.51 -10.41
N SER A 29 19.06 2.88 -9.76
CA SER A 29 19.98 1.94 -9.12
C SER A 29 19.32 1.16 -7.97
N LEU A 30 18.17 1.63 -7.48
CA LEU A 30 17.39 0.97 -6.44
C LEU A 30 16.56 -0.16 -7.04
N VAL A 31 17.03 -1.40 -6.84
CA VAL A 31 16.38 -2.63 -7.33
C VAL A 31 14.89 -2.69 -6.97
N LYS A 32 14.50 -2.22 -5.76
CA LYS A 32 13.11 -2.20 -5.32
C LYS A 32 12.21 -1.30 -6.18
N LEU A 33 12.70 -0.12 -6.59
CA LEU A 33 11.94 0.80 -7.45
C LEU A 33 11.74 0.20 -8.85
N ARG A 34 12.77 -0.46 -9.40
CA ARG A 34 12.66 -1.18 -10.67
C ARG A 34 11.62 -2.29 -10.63
N LEU A 35 11.60 -3.08 -9.56
CA LEU A 35 10.61 -4.15 -9.37
C LEU A 35 9.18 -3.59 -9.27
N LEU A 36 8.99 -2.50 -8.53
CA LEU A 36 7.70 -1.80 -8.47
C LEU A 36 7.25 -1.34 -9.86
N HIS A 37 8.13 -0.72 -10.63
CA HIS A 37 7.86 -0.33 -12.02
C HIS A 37 7.45 -1.51 -12.92
N GLN A 38 8.09 -2.67 -12.76
CA GLN A 38 7.68 -3.88 -13.49
C GLN A 38 6.28 -4.36 -13.09
N VAL A 39 5.91 -4.24 -11.81
CA VAL A 39 4.55 -4.56 -11.34
C VAL A 39 3.53 -3.61 -11.95
N LEU A 40 3.84 -2.31 -12.01
CA LEU A 40 2.99 -1.29 -12.65
C LEU A 40 2.77 -1.53 -14.14
N ARG A 41 3.70 -2.19 -14.83
CA ARG A 41 3.62 -2.55 -16.25
C ARG A 41 2.88 -3.86 -16.53
N ARG A 42 2.41 -4.59 -15.51
CA ARG A 42 1.59 -5.79 -15.72
C ARG A 42 0.25 -5.42 -16.36
N LYS A 43 -0.48 -6.39 -16.90
CA LYS A 43 -1.83 -6.20 -17.52
C LYS A 43 -2.93 -5.87 -16.48
N TRP A 44 -2.61 -5.10 -15.46
CA TRP A 44 -3.53 -4.60 -14.44
C TRP A 44 -3.67 -3.08 -14.62
N GLU A 45 -4.88 -2.55 -14.47
CA GLU A 45 -5.11 -1.12 -14.32
C GLU A 45 -4.71 -0.73 -12.89
N ILE A 46 -3.50 -0.21 -12.73
CA ILE A 46 -3.00 0.25 -11.41
C ILE A 46 -3.11 1.77 -11.34
N ARG A 47 -3.83 2.28 -10.34
CA ARG A 47 -3.90 3.71 -10.02
C ARG A 47 -3.11 3.97 -8.76
N ILE A 48 -2.27 4.99 -8.79
CA ILE A 48 -1.46 5.39 -7.64
C ILE A 48 -1.95 6.75 -7.18
N ARG A 49 -2.18 6.89 -5.88
CA ARG A 49 -2.68 8.12 -5.27
C ARG A 49 -1.82 8.52 -4.07
N ASP A 50 -1.48 9.80 -4.02
CA ASP A 50 -0.92 10.41 -2.81
C ASP A 50 -2.05 10.77 -1.83
N ILE A 51 -1.87 10.44 -0.57
CA ILE A 51 -2.83 10.70 0.51
C ILE A 51 -2.14 11.35 1.71
N PRO A 52 -2.84 12.20 2.49
CA PRO A 52 -2.32 12.67 3.76
C PRO A 52 -1.99 11.50 4.70
N ARG A 53 -0.86 11.58 5.41
CA ARG A 53 -0.43 10.57 6.40
C ARG A 53 -1.49 10.23 7.44
N THR A 54 -2.34 11.20 7.81
CA THR A 54 -3.46 11.00 8.74
C THR A 54 -4.49 9.98 8.25
N LEU A 55 -4.57 9.74 6.94
CA LEU A 55 -5.43 8.72 6.32
C LEU A 55 -4.73 7.35 6.21
N ASN A 56 -3.39 7.32 6.21
CA ASN A 56 -2.59 6.10 6.07
C ASN A 56 -2.33 5.34 7.38
N GLY A 57 -3.17 5.56 8.40
CA GLY A 57 -2.92 5.09 9.78
C GLY A 57 -2.84 3.57 9.92
N VAL A 58 -3.50 2.81 9.05
CA VAL A 58 -3.41 1.34 9.05
C VAL A 58 -2.05 0.87 8.58
N ALA A 59 -1.57 1.34 7.42
CA ALA A 59 -0.28 0.92 6.88
C ALA A 59 0.89 1.36 7.79
N ASP A 60 0.81 2.56 8.39
CA ASP A 60 1.78 3.05 9.37
C ASP A 60 1.84 2.16 10.62
N HIS A 61 0.67 1.77 11.16
CA HIS A 61 0.60 0.85 12.29
C HIS A 61 1.17 -0.53 11.91
N MET A 62 0.80 -1.07 10.75
CA MET A 62 1.30 -2.36 10.28
C MET A 62 2.82 -2.36 10.09
N THR A 63 3.38 -1.24 9.62
CA THR A 63 4.84 -1.07 9.51
C THR A 63 5.51 -1.09 10.86
N LYS A 64 4.93 -0.47 11.90
CA LYS A 64 5.45 -0.52 13.28
C LYS A 64 5.35 -1.92 13.90
N CYS A 65 4.35 -2.69 13.50
CA CYS A 65 4.20 -4.07 13.92
C CYS A 65 4.99 -5.07 13.08
N ALA A 66 5.58 -4.65 11.96
CA ALA A 66 6.39 -5.53 11.14
C ALA A 66 7.73 -5.78 11.86
N ASP A 67 8.03 -7.05 12.06
CA ASP A 67 9.37 -7.45 12.47
C ASP A 67 10.23 -7.56 11.21
N THR A 68 11.14 -6.61 11.01
CA THR A 68 12.01 -6.61 9.83
C THR A 68 13.05 -7.72 9.88
N SER A 69 13.21 -8.40 11.02
CA SER A 69 14.16 -9.51 11.22
C SER A 69 13.54 -10.89 10.99
N SER A 70 12.21 -10.99 10.88
CA SER A 70 11.50 -12.26 10.73
C SER A 70 10.53 -12.19 9.54
N SER A 71 10.65 -13.15 8.62
CA SER A 71 9.69 -13.36 7.52
C SER A 71 8.40 -14.09 7.96
N LEU A 72 8.19 -14.29 9.27
CA LEU A 72 7.03 -15.01 9.79
C LEU A 72 5.75 -14.17 9.73
N ILE A 73 4.64 -14.84 9.41
CA ILE A 73 3.30 -14.26 9.49
C ILE A 73 2.97 -14.01 10.96
N ARG A 74 2.71 -12.75 11.32
CA ARG A 74 2.28 -12.38 12.68
C ARG A 74 0.77 -12.48 12.79
N LEU A 75 0.29 -13.39 13.63
CA LEU A 75 -1.12 -13.53 13.97
C LEU A 75 -1.48 -12.61 15.14
N PHE A 76 -2.51 -11.78 14.96
CA PHE A 76 -3.05 -10.93 16.02
C PHE A 76 -4.28 -11.61 16.62
N ARG A 77 -4.25 -11.92 17.92
CA ARG A 77 -5.42 -12.46 18.64
C ARG A 77 -6.55 -11.43 18.78
N SER A 78 -6.18 -10.15 18.85
CA SER A 78 -7.08 -9.00 18.83
C SER A 78 -6.64 -8.05 17.72
N PRO A 79 -7.54 -7.58 16.83
CA PRO A 79 -7.17 -6.70 15.73
C PRO A 79 -6.60 -5.36 16.24
N PRO A 80 -5.57 -4.80 15.58
CA PRO A 80 -5.07 -3.47 15.90
C PRO A 80 -6.16 -2.40 15.83
N ALA A 81 -6.10 -1.41 16.73
CA ALA A 81 -7.11 -0.34 16.79
C ALA A 81 -7.25 0.44 15.48
N SER A 82 -6.16 0.60 14.71
CA SER A 82 -6.20 1.22 13.38
C SER A 82 -7.06 0.42 12.38
N VAL A 83 -6.99 -0.91 12.42
CA VAL A 83 -7.82 -1.80 11.60
C VAL A 83 -9.28 -1.73 12.04
N MET A 84 -9.54 -1.70 13.36
CA MET A 84 -10.89 -1.53 13.88
C MET A 84 -11.52 -0.19 13.46
N ASN A 85 -10.75 0.89 13.48
CA ASN A 85 -11.18 2.21 13.02
C ASN A 85 -11.48 2.22 11.51
N LEU A 86 -10.68 1.50 10.70
CA LEU A 86 -10.94 1.34 9.27
C LEU A 86 -12.28 0.62 9.05
N LEU A 87 -12.48 -0.53 9.69
CA LEU A 87 -13.71 -1.32 9.57
C LEU A 87 -14.94 -0.54 10.04
N GLY A 88 -14.81 0.25 11.11
CA GLY A 88 -15.88 1.12 11.60
C GLY A 88 -16.26 2.23 10.61
N ARG A 89 -15.30 2.76 9.84
CA ARG A 89 -15.58 3.73 8.76
C ARG A 89 -16.31 3.07 7.60
N ASP A 90 -15.90 1.86 7.19
CA ASP A 90 -16.55 1.13 6.10
C ASP A 90 -18.00 0.77 6.42
N HIS A 91 -18.31 0.46 7.69
CA HIS A 91 -19.68 0.17 8.11
C HIS A 91 -20.63 1.37 7.95
N ASN A 92 -20.11 2.60 8.05
CA ASN A 92 -20.87 3.83 7.87
C ASN A 92 -21.04 4.23 6.38
N ILE A 93 -20.40 3.54 5.43
CA ILE A 93 -20.56 3.80 3.99
C ILE A 93 -21.82 3.09 3.43
N PHE A 94 -22.39 2.13 4.18
CA PHE A 94 -23.55 1.34 3.76
C PHE A 94 -24.87 1.69 4.48
N ILE A 95 -24.94 2.83 5.18
CA ILE A 95 -26.18 3.35 5.81
C ILE A 95 -26.60 4.65 5.13
#